data_AF-A0A520DWQ8-F1
#
_entry.id   AF-A0A520DWQ8-F1
#
_cell.length_a   1.000
_cell.length_b   1.000
_cell.length_c   1.000
_cell.angle_alpha   90.00
_cell.angle_beta   90.00
_cell.angle_gamma   90.00
#
_symmetry.space_group_name_H-M   'P 1'
#
loop_
_entity.id
_entity.type
_entity.pdbx_description
1 polymer ?
#
loop_
_entity_poly.entity_id
_entity_poly.type
_entity_poly.pdbx_seq_one_letter_code
_entity_poly.pdbx_strand_id
1 'polypeptide(L)'
;MISSCRKDQDPSAVPTITTPKTVITPSNNDERIFEDGEGLNIYTAENRRIDFTRLISVNAIDNTTIEITNFVPLDIEEVTILLKINGRDEPVKLLVADIKAHTTKKIKYPFVNETTDFFENQTNKIVSLAQYKTVGIAPSQVSFDYTGTTPLLQKLKKAGEMKWQFKPNDFDPNHNQENWKDNPTPQDFRKYSALLINMAYLYSSATNMP
;
A
#
# COMPACT_ATOMS: atom_id res chain seq x y z
N MET A 1 -15.84 -20.82 -60.60
CA MET A 1 -16.49 -21.11 -59.31
C MET A 1 -15.66 -20.45 -58.23
N ILE A 2 -16.18 -19.40 -57.59
CA ILE A 2 -15.48 -18.66 -56.55
C ILE A 2 -15.79 -19.35 -55.23
N SER A 3 -14.78 -20.01 -54.66
CA SER A 3 -14.87 -20.66 -53.34
C SER A 3 -14.85 -19.57 -52.27
N SER A 4 -15.98 -19.39 -51.60
CA SER A 4 -16.14 -18.44 -50.49
C SER A 4 -15.76 -19.14 -49.19
N CYS A 5 -14.61 -18.79 -48.60
CA CYS A 5 -14.26 -19.19 -47.24
C CYS A 5 -15.08 -18.33 -46.25
N ARG A 6 -16.12 -18.94 -45.68
CA ARG A 6 -16.82 -18.40 -44.53
C ARG A 6 -15.88 -18.54 -43.32
N LYS A 7 -15.41 -17.42 -42.79
CA LYS A 7 -14.62 -17.39 -41.56
C LYS A 7 -15.58 -17.68 -40.40
N ASP A 8 -15.51 -18.88 -39.85
CA ASP A 8 -16.23 -19.21 -38.62
C ASP A 8 -15.77 -18.23 -37.53
N GLN A 9 -16.70 -17.43 -37.03
CA GLN A 9 -16.51 -16.68 -35.80
C GLN A 9 -16.53 -17.70 -34.66
N ASP A 10 -15.37 -17.88 -34.04
CA ASP A 10 -15.19 -18.65 -32.82
C ASP A 10 -16.14 -18.10 -31.74
N PRO A 11 -17.16 -18.87 -31.29
CA PRO A 11 -18.04 -18.43 -30.24
C PRO A 11 -17.40 -18.76 -28.89
N SER A 12 -17.29 -17.75 -28.03
CA SER A 12 -16.89 -17.83 -26.61
C SER A 12 -15.41 -17.56 -26.33
N ALA A 13 -15.00 -16.30 -26.52
CA ALA A 13 -14.05 -15.70 -25.59
C ALA A 13 -14.78 -15.55 -24.25
N VAL A 14 -14.70 -16.57 -23.38
CA VAL A 14 -15.09 -16.43 -21.98
C VAL A 14 -14.23 -15.31 -21.40
N PRO A 15 -14.80 -14.25 -20.81
CA PRO A 15 -13.99 -13.20 -20.21
C PRO A 15 -13.16 -13.81 -19.07
N THR A 16 -11.85 -13.87 -19.26
CA THR A 16 -10.91 -14.25 -18.20
C THR A 16 -10.87 -13.11 -17.19
N ILE A 17 -11.53 -13.28 -16.04
CA ILE A 17 -11.45 -12.32 -14.95
C ILE A 17 -10.00 -12.31 -14.43
N THR A 18 -9.41 -11.12 -14.41
CA THR A 18 -8.08 -10.88 -13.84
C THR A 18 -8.18 -9.83 -12.74
N THR A 19 -7.39 -10.00 -11.68
CA THR A 19 -7.26 -8.97 -10.66
C THR A 19 -6.62 -7.73 -11.29
N PRO A 20 -7.19 -6.52 -11.10
CA PRO A 20 -6.60 -5.29 -11.61
C PRO A 20 -5.13 -5.13 -11.20
N LYS A 21 -4.27 -4.70 -12.13
CA LYS A 21 -2.85 -4.44 -11.86
C LYS A 21 -2.54 -2.97 -12.12
N THR A 22 -1.81 -2.33 -11.20
CA THR A 22 -1.45 -0.91 -11.30
C THR A 22 -0.03 -0.63 -10.80
N VAL A 23 0.55 0.49 -11.24
CA VAL A 23 1.84 0.99 -10.75
C VAL A 23 1.59 2.30 -10.00
N ILE A 24 1.93 2.31 -8.72
CA ILE A 24 1.77 3.45 -7.82
C ILE A 24 3.10 4.19 -7.75
N THR A 25 3.19 5.26 -8.53
CA THR A 25 4.35 6.17 -8.59
C THR A 25 3.93 7.57 -8.16
N PRO A 26 4.81 8.35 -7.50
CA PRO A 26 4.51 9.72 -7.17
C PRO A 26 4.51 10.55 -8.45
N SER A 27 3.48 11.35 -8.63
CA SER A 27 3.34 12.29 -9.74
C SER A 27 4.04 13.63 -9.45
N ASN A 28 4.28 13.94 -8.18
CA ASN A 28 5.00 15.11 -7.69
C ASN A 28 5.67 14.80 -6.33
N ASN A 29 6.33 15.79 -5.72
CA ASN A 29 6.98 15.61 -4.42
C ASN A 29 6.00 15.46 -3.25
N ASP A 30 4.77 15.95 -3.40
CA ASP A 30 3.71 15.92 -2.38
C ASP A 30 3.10 14.50 -2.26
N GLU A 31 3.34 13.63 -3.24
CA GLU A 31 2.99 12.21 -3.20
C GLU A 31 4.07 11.34 -2.55
N ARG A 32 4.89 11.92 -1.65
CA ARG A 32 5.91 11.19 -0.87
C ARG A 32 5.60 11.21 0.62
N ILE A 33 5.95 10.11 1.32
CA ILE A 33 6.06 10.20 2.78
C ILE A 33 7.17 11.19 3.11
N PHE A 34 6.89 12.05 4.06
CA PHE A 34 7.70 13.22 4.38
C PHE A 34 7.95 14.11 3.14
N GLU A 35 7.00 14.99 2.84
CA GLU A 35 6.98 15.81 1.62
C GLU A 35 8.10 16.86 1.63
N ASP A 36 8.71 17.12 0.47
CA ASP A 36 9.81 18.09 0.38
C ASP A 36 9.29 19.51 0.69
N GLY A 37 9.89 20.17 1.69
CA GLY A 37 9.49 21.51 2.12
C GLY A 37 8.37 21.54 3.17
N GLU A 38 7.89 20.38 3.64
CA GLU A 38 6.94 20.34 4.76
C GLU A 38 7.61 20.84 6.07
N GLY A 39 6.82 21.48 6.94
CA GLY A 39 7.32 22.02 8.20
C GLY A 39 7.66 20.93 9.23
N LEU A 40 8.59 21.24 10.15
CA LEU A 40 9.01 20.35 11.24
C LEU A 40 7.82 19.76 12.01
N ASN A 41 6.85 20.61 12.36
CA ASN A 41 5.64 20.21 13.07
C ASN A 41 4.77 19.19 12.33
N ILE A 42 4.89 19.08 11.00
CA ILE A 42 4.11 18.15 10.18
C ILE A 42 4.75 16.76 10.23
N TYR A 43 6.03 16.61 9.88
CA TYR A 43 6.65 15.28 9.85
C TYR A 43 6.95 14.68 11.23
N THR A 44 7.01 15.49 12.28
CA THR A 44 7.08 15.00 13.68
C THR A 44 5.70 14.74 14.30
N ALA A 45 4.62 14.95 13.56
CA ALA A 45 3.26 14.76 14.07
C ALA A 45 2.95 13.29 14.38
N GLU A 46 2.04 13.04 15.32
CA GLU A 46 1.75 11.68 15.78
C GLU A 46 1.12 10.80 14.71
N ASN A 47 0.33 11.39 13.82
CA ASN A 47 -0.26 10.71 12.66
C ASN A 47 0.76 10.41 11.55
N ARG A 48 2.02 10.84 11.70
CA ARG A 48 3.13 10.61 10.74
C ARG A 48 4.18 9.63 11.29
N ARG A 49 3.88 8.96 12.40
CA ARG A 49 4.73 7.90 12.97
C ARG A 49 4.90 6.77 11.96
N ILE A 50 6.13 6.27 11.85
CA ILE A 50 6.40 5.05 11.11
C ILE A 50 5.96 3.89 12.00
N ASP A 51 4.84 3.26 11.64
CA ASP A 51 4.32 2.06 12.29
C ASP A 51 4.77 0.81 11.51
N PHE A 52 5.59 -0.02 12.15
CA PHE A 52 6.15 -1.21 11.53
C PHE A 52 5.09 -2.28 11.27
N THR A 53 3.95 -2.23 11.97
CA THR A 53 2.80 -3.10 11.66
C THR A 53 2.10 -2.69 10.37
N ARG A 54 2.43 -1.52 9.79
CA ARG A 54 1.78 -0.91 8.64
C ARG A 54 2.76 -0.30 7.64
N LEU A 55 3.87 -1.00 7.34
CA LEU A 55 4.89 -0.54 6.37
C LEU A 55 4.33 -0.34 4.95
N ILE A 56 3.27 -1.05 4.61
CA ILE A 56 2.35 -0.70 3.52
C ILE A 56 1.00 -0.43 4.18
N SER A 57 0.40 0.71 3.86
CA SER A 57 -0.93 1.04 4.38
C SER A 57 -1.88 1.40 3.26
N VAL A 58 -3.13 0.96 3.41
CA VAL A 58 -4.23 1.35 2.54
C VAL A 58 -5.36 1.85 3.41
N ASN A 59 -5.82 3.08 3.14
CA ASN A 59 -6.91 3.71 3.89
C ASN A 59 -8.00 4.15 2.91
N ALA A 60 -9.27 3.98 3.27
CA ALA A 60 -10.37 4.60 2.55
C ALA A 60 -10.44 6.09 2.93
N ILE A 61 -10.35 6.98 1.93
CA ILE A 61 -10.43 8.44 2.13
C ILE A 61 -11.90 8.89 2.06
N ASP A 62 -12.63 8.33 1.11
CA ASP A 62 -14.06 8.54 0.90
C ASP A 62 -14.66 7.24 0.35
N ASN A 63 -15.94 7.28 -0.05
CA ASN A 63 -16.62 6.08 -0.52
C ASN A 63 -16.00 5.47 -1.79
N THR A 64 -15.32 6.27 -2.61
CA THR A 64 -14.84 5.91 -3.94
C THR A 64 -13.32 5.90 -4.07
N THR A 65 -12.61 6.42 -3.08
CA THR A 65 -11.18 6.68 -3.12
C THR A 65 -10.45 6.01 -1.97
N ILE A 66 -9.32 5.36 -2.28
CA ILE A 66 -8.35 4.85 -1.32
C ILE A 66 -7.03 5.59 -1.46
N GLU A 67 -6.30 5.66 -0.36
CA GLU A 67 -4.91 6.11 -0.32
C GLU A 67 -4.02 4.90 -0.04
N ILE A 68 -3.02 4.69 -0.89
CA ILE A 68 -2.00 3.65 -0.73
C ILE A 68 -0.70 4.35 -0.37
N THR A 69 -0.08 3.92 0.73
CA THR A 69 1.20 4.44 1.21
C THR A 69 2.23 3.33 1.36
N ASN A 70 3.41 3.54 0.79
CA ASN A 70 4.62 2.75 1.04
C ASN A 70 5.54 3.54 1.97
N PHE A 71 5.75 3.05 3.19
CA PHE A 71 6.67 3.67 4.15
C PHE A 71 8.12 3.20 3.99
N VAL A 72 8.38 2.28 3.07
CA VAL A 72 9.67 1.64 2.84
C VAL A 72 10.49 2.44 1.81
N PRO A 73 11.81 2.57 2.00
CA PRO A 73 12.73 3.24 1.06
C PRO A 73 13.05 2.38 -0.17
N LEU A 74 12.18 1.44 -0.53
CA LEU A 74 12.37 0.50 -1.62
C LEU A 74 11.07 0.37 -2.42
N ASP A 75 11.21 0.14 -3.72
CA ASP A 75 10.10 -0.25 -4.57
C ASP A 75 9.57 -1.62 -4.11
N ILE A 76 8.26 -1.73 -3.99
CA ILE A 76 7.57 -2.95 -3.60
C ILE A 76 6.81 -3.45 -4.82
N GLU A 77 7.15 -4.63 -5.29
CA GLU A 77 6.53 -5.23 -6.48
C GLU A 77 5.55 -6.34 -6.08
N GLU A 78 4.53 -6.50 -6.91
CA GLU A 78 3.53 -7.57 -6.84
C GLU A 78 2.80 -7.70 -5.48
N VAL A 79 2.52 -6.55 -4.84
CA VAL A 79 1.71 -6.55 -3.62
C VAL A 79 0.23 -6.68 -3.97
N THR A 80 -0.41 -7.75 -3.51
CA THR A 80 -1.85 -7.92 -3.61
C THR A 80 -2.52 -7.20 -2.44
N ILE A 81 -3.30 -6.16 -2.73
CA ILE A 81 -4.10 -5.45 -1.74
C ILE A 81 -5.42 -6.21 -1.54
N LEU A 82 -5.72 -6.50 -0.28
CA LEU A 82 -6.93 -7.20 0.15
C LEU A 82 -7.91 -6.19 0.72
N LEU A 83 -9.17 -6.31 0.29
CA LEU A 83 -10.28 -5.51 0.79
C LEU A 83 -11.22 -6.41 1.60
N LYS A 84 -11.38 -6.10 2.89
CA LYS A 84 -12.40 -6.68 3.75
C LYS A 84 -13.58 -5.72 3.83
N ILE A 85 -14.77 -6.21 3.51
CA ILE A 85 -16.02 -5.45 3.58
C ILE A 85 -16.84 -6.01 4.75
N ASN A 86 -17.39 -5.14 5.59
CA ASN A 86 -18.28 -5.55 6.67
C ASN A 86 -19.45 -6.39 6.15
N GLY A 87 -19.79 -7.47 6.85
CA GLY A 87 -20.83 -8.41 6.44
C GLY A 87 -20.40 -9.45 5.40
N ARG A 88 -19.15 -9.43 4.93
CA ARG A 88 -18.56 -10.54 4.17
C ARG A 88 -17.58 -11.32 5.03
N ASP A 89 -17.53 -12.64 4.88
CA ASP A 89 -16.62 -13.50 5.64
C ASP A 89 -15.17 -13.44 5.12
N GLU A 90 -15.00 -13.35 3.81
CA GLU A 90 -13.69 -13.41 3.16
C GLU A 90 -13.28 -12.06 2.52
N PRO A 91 -12.02 -11.62 2.68
CA PRO A 91 -11.48 -10.50 1.90
C PRO A 91 -11.42 -10.81 0.41
N VAL A 92 -11.53 -9.78 -0.43
CA VAL A 92 -11.33 -9.88 -1.88
C VAL A 92 -9.97 -9.33 -2.29
N LYS A 93 -9.37 -9.89 -3.34
CA LYS A 93 -8.15 -9.38 -3.98
C LYS A 93 -8.52 -8.16 -4.80
N LEU A 94 -8.38 -6.97 -4.21
CA LEU A 94 -8.83 -5.71 -4.81
C LEU A 94 -7.98 -5.33 -6.02
N LEU A 95 -6.65 -5.39 -5.87
CA LEU A 95 -5.70 -5.08 -6.92
C LEU A 95 -4.32 -5.67 -6.61
N VAL A 96 -3.48 -5.78 -7.63
CA VAL A 96 -2.04 -6.02 -7.52
C VAL A 96 -1.33 -4.71 -7.84
N ALA A 97 -0.41 -4.26 -6.98
CA ALA A 97 0.32 -3.02 -7.16
C ALA A 97 1.84 -3.23 -7.19
N ASP A 98 2.51 -2.42 -8.00
CA ASP A 98 3.92 -2.10 -7.83
C ASP A 98 4.00 -0.69 -7.25
N ILE A 99 4.48 -0.54 -6.01
CA ILE A 99 4.46 0.72 -5.26
C ILE A 99 5.88 1.26 -5.11
N LYS A 100 6.15 2.43 -5.67
CA LYS A 100 7.46 3.08 -5.59
C LYS A 100 7.84 3.44 -4.15
N ALA A 101 9.14 3.47 -3.88
CA ALA A 101 9.68 3.84 -2.58
C ALA A 101 9.04 5.12 -2.04
N HIS A 102 8.68 5.10 -0.75
CA HIS A 102 8.15 6.27 -0.04
C HIS A 102 6.94 6.96 -0.69
N THR A 103 6.15 6.25 -1.49
CA THR A 103 5.03 6.86 -2.23
C THR A 103 3.75 6.86 -1.42
N THR A 104 3.03 7.98 -1.43
CA THR A 104 1.63 8.09 -0.98
C THR A 104 0.79 8.51 -2.17
N LYS A 105 -0.24 7.73 -2.53
CA LYS A 105 -1.10 8.04 -3.68
C LYS A 105 -2.56 7.72 -3.43
N LYS A 106 -3.42 8.64 -3.86
CA LYS A 106 -4.88 8.46 -3.87
C LYS A 106 -5.31 7.90 -5.22
N ILE A 107 -6.08 6.82 -5.21
CA ILE A 107 -6.65 6.20 -6.40
C ILE A 107 -8.13 5.87 -6.15
N LYS A 108 -8.92 5.78 -7.23
CA LYS A 108 -10.27 5.24 -7.12
C LYS A 108 -10.22 3.73 -6.88
N TYR A 109 -11.23 3.20 -6.20
CA TYR A 109 -11.42 1.76 -6.15
C TYR A 109 -11.60 1.18 -7.57
N PRO A 110 -10.95 0.05 -7.91
CA PRO A 110 -11.13 -0.57 -9.22
C PRO A 110 -12.58 -0.92 -9.57
N PHE A 111 -13.45 -1.17 -8.58
CA PHE A 111 -14.88 -1.41 -8.81
C PHE A 111 -15.69 -0.19 -9.23
N VAL A 112 -15.12 1.01 -9.11
CA VAL A 112 -15.76 2.26 -9.56
C VAL A 112 -15.50 2.50 -11.05
N ASN A 113 -14.31 2.16 -11.56
CA ASN A 113 -13.85 2.59 -12.89
C ASN A 113 -13.33 1.48 -13.81
N GLU A 114 -13.09 0.26 -13.32
CA GLU A 114 -12.42 -0.81 -14.07
C GLU A 114 -13.24 -2.10 -14.17
N THR A 115 -13.42 -2.83 -13.07
CA THR A 115 -14.10 -4.14 -13.04
C THR A 115 -14.94 -4.30 -11.80
N THR A 116 -16.10 -4.94 -11.91
CA THR A 116 -16.95 -5.22 -10.74
C THR A 116 -16.72 -6.61 -10.16
N ASP A 117 -15.98 -7.49 -10.83
CA ASP A 117 -15.81 -8.88 -10.40
C ASP A 117 -14.39 -9.13 -9.90
N PHE A 118 -14.30 -9.73 -8.71
CA PHE A 118 -13.05 -9.94 -7.97
C PHE A 118 -12.98 -11.35 -7.40
N PHE A 119 -11.76 -11.82 -7.14
CA PHE A 119 -11.55 -13.09 -6.47
C PHE A 119 -11.54 -12.92 -4.95
N GLU A 120 -12.23 -13.80 -4.24
CA GLU A 120 -12.03 -14.04 -2.81
C GLU A 120 -10.61 -14.58 -2.56
N ASN A 121 -9.98 -14.15 -1.46
CA ASN A 121 -8.55 -14.31 -1.23
C ASN A 121 -8.06 -15.78 -1.14
N GLN A 122 -8.72 -16.57 -0.31
CA GLN A 122 -8.47 -17.98 0.03
C GLN A 122 -9.15 -18.93 -0.94
N THR A 123 -10.44 -18.72 -1.25
CA THR A 123 -11.23 -19.67 -2.07
C THR A 123 -11.06 -19.46 -3.56
N ASN A 124 -10.57 -18.29 -3.99
CA ASN A 124 -10.54 -17.85 -5.39
C ASN A 124 -11.93 -17.90 -6.06
N LYS A 125 -13.01 -17.83 -5.28
CA LYS A 125 -14.35 -17.68 -5.81
C LYS A 125 -14.53 -16.27 -6.37
N ILE A 126 -15.21 -16.15 -7.51
CA ILE A 126 -15.56 -14.86 -8.09
C ILE A 126 -16.74 -14.25 -7.35
N VAL A 127 -16.62 -12.98 -7.01
CA VAL A 127 -17.66 -12.21 -6.34
C VAL A 127 -17.81 -10.85 -6.99
N SER A 128 -19.06 -10.45 -7.18
CA SER A 128 -19.37 -9.15 -7.76
C SER A 128 -19.52 -8.08 -6.69
N LEU A 129 -18.93 -6.93 -6.96
CA LEU A 129 -19.01 -5.67 -6.22
C LEU A 129 -19.79 -4.61 -7.01
N ALA A 130 -20.57 -5.02 -8.02
CA ALA A 130 -21.33 -4.11 -8.88
C ALA A 130 -22.25 -3.16 -8.10
N GLN A 131 -22.80 -3.59 -6.96
CA GLN A 131 -23.60 -2.73 -6.08
C GLN A 131 -22.87 -1.47 -5.58
N TYR A 132 -21.54 -1.49 -5.56
CA TYR A 132 -20.70 -0.39 -5.06
C TYR A 132 -20.14 0.49 -6.18
N LYS A 133 -20.40 0.18 -7.46
CA LYS A 133 -19.79 0.86 -8.61
C LYS A 133 -20.07 2.38 -8.63
N THR A 134 -21.30 2.78 -8.32
CA THR A 134 -21.72 4.19 -8.40
C THR A 134 -21.56 4.94 -7.07
N VAL A 135 -21.90 4.28 -5.95
CA VAL A 135 -21.98 4.92 -4.63
C VAL A 135 -20.74 4.70 -3.77
N GLY A 136 -19.90 3.71 -4.12
CA GLY A 136 -18.74 3.32 -3.34
C GLY A 136 -19.07 2.54 -2.07
N ILE A 137 -18.09 2.45 -1.16
CA ILE A 137 -18.24 1.83 0.16
C ILE A 137 -17.73 2.80 1.22
N ALA A 138 -18.54 3.12 2.23
CA ALA A 138 -18.15 4.04 3.28
C ALA A 138 -16.85 3.59 3.99
N PRO A 139 -15.93 4.51 4.33
CA PRO A 139 -14.66 4.17 4.98
C PRO A 139 -14.80 3.32 6.26
N SER A 140 -15.87 3.51 7.03
CA SER A 140 -16.15 2.73 8.25
C SER A 140 -16.62 1.30 8.01
N GLN A 141 -16.90 0.94 6.75
CA GLN A 141 -17.39 -0.38 6.35
C GLN A 141 -16.32 -1.27 5.72
N VAL A 142 -15.07 -0.81 5.69
CA VAL A 142 -13.97 -1.50 5.04
C VAL A 142 -12.71 -1.50 5.89
N SER A 143 -11.91 -2.53 5.72
CA SER A 143 -10.53 -2.56 6.15
C SER A 143 -9.66 -3.20 5.09
N PHE A 144 -8.36 -2.94 5.18
CA PHE A 144 -7.40 -3.38 4.19
C PHE A 144 -6.28 -4.18 4.83
N ASP A 145 -5.76 -5.12 4.05
CA ASP A 145 -4.55 -5.88 4.35
C ASP A 145 -3.78 -6.08 3.03
N TYR A 146 -2.60 -6.68 3.10
CA TYR A 146 -1.82 -7.00 1.92
C TYR A 146 -1.15 -8.36 2.00
N THR A 147 -0.95 -8.96 0.82
CA THR A 147 -0.20 -10.20 0.67
C THR A 147 0.69 -10.16 -0.56
N GLY A 148 1.60 -11.11 -0.64
CA GLY A 148 2.53 -11.26 -1.75
C GLY A 148 3.65 -12.21 -1.39
N THR A 149 4.37 -12.65 -2.41
CA THR A 149 5.35 -13.74 -2.33
C THR A 149 6.78 -13.27 -2.54
N THR A 150 6.98 -11.99 -2.85
CA THR A 150 8.33 -11.45 -3.08
C THR A 150 9.18 -11.54 -1.79
N PRO A 151 10.50 -11.79 -1.91
CA PRO A 151 11.37 -11.85 -0.74
C PRO A 151 11.33 -10.58 0.12
N LEU A 152 11.16 -9.40 -0.51
CA LEU A 152 11.03 -8.14 0.19
C LEU A 152 9.75 -8.11 1.05
N LEU A 153 8.59 -8.48 0.50
CA LEU A 153 7.33 -8.50 1.26
C LEU A 153 7.40 -9.45 2.46
N GLN A 154 8.07 -10.60 2.32
CA GLN A 154 8.29 -11.53 3.43
C GLN A 154 9.15 -10.88 4.53
N LYS A 155 10.23 -10.19 4.16
CA LYS A 155 11.08 -9.44 5.13
C LYS A 155 10.30 -8.34 5.84
N LEU A 156 9.48 -7.58 5.11
CA LEU A 156 8.66 -6.51 5.67
C LEU A 156 7.59 -7.05 6.64
N LYS A 157 6.92 -8.15 6.29
CA LYS A 157 5.97 -8.82 7.19
C LYS A 157 6.65 -9.25 8.48
N LYS A 158 7.85 -9.83 8.39
CA LYS A 158 8.64 -10.22 9.56
C LYS A 158 9.07 -9.01 10.40
N ALA A 159 9.55 -7.94 9.76
CA ALA A 159 9.89 -6.70 10.47
C ALA A 159 8.68 -6.11 11.24
N GLY A 160 7.46 -6.29 10.73
CA GLY A 160 6.24 -5.87 11.40
C GLY A 160 5.92 -6.61 12.70
N GLU A 161 6.51 -7.78 12.95
CA GLU A 161 6.36 -8.52 14.22
C GLU A 161 6.91 -7.74 15.43
N MET A 162 7.87 -6.83 15.19
CA MET A 162 8.45 -5.99 16.24
C MET A 162 7.43 -5.00 16.84
N LYS A 163 6.35 -4.68 16.11
CA LYS A 163 5.30 -3.74 16.53
C LYS A 163 5.84 -2.36 16.97
N TRP A 164 6.99 -1.96 16.44
CA TRP A 164 7.61 -0.69 16.76
C TRP A 164 6.87 0.47 16.09
N GLN A 165 6.74 1.57 16.83
CA GLN A 165 6.24 2.84 16.32
C GLN A 165 7.29 3.91 16.58
N PHE A 166 7.79 4.52 15.52
CA PHE A 166 8.80 5.56 15.62
C PHE A 166 8.19 6.93 15.44
N LYS A 167 8.41 7.77 16.45
CA LYS A 167 8.09 9.20 16.43
C LYS A 167 9.40 9.97 16.31
N PRO A 168 9.64 10.68 15.20
CA PRO A 168 10.68 11.68 15.19
C PRO A 168 10.25 12.84 16.10
N ASN A 169 11.15 13.27 16.97
CA ASN A 169 10.90 14.32 17.94
C ASN A 169 12.10 15.27 18.00
N ASP A 170 11.83 16.55 18.08
CA ASP A 170 12.84 17.55 18.39
C ASP A 170 13.06 17.59 19.91
N PHE A 171 14.26 17.23 20.35
CA PHE A 171 14.64 17.20 21.76
C PHE A 171 15.47 18.43 22.18
N ASP A 172 15.78 19.33 21.24
CA ASP A 172 16.54 20.56 21.51
C ASP A 172 15.75 21.80 21.10
N PRO A 173 14.77 22.22 21.92
CA PRO A 173 13.94 23.39 21.60
C PRO A 173 14.74 24.70 21.55
N ASN A 174 15.99 24.70 22.05
CA ASN A 174 16.85 25.87 22.14
C ASN A 174 17.94 25.89 21.05
N HIS A 175 18.08 24.83 20.25
CA HIS A 175 19.11 24.68 19.22
C HIS A 175 20.54 24.92 19.78
N ASN A 176 20.85 24.33 20.93
CA ASN A 176 22.16 24.41 21.57
C ASN A 176 23.15 23.47 20.87
N GLN A 177 23.86 24.04 19.92
CA GLN A 177 24.81 23.39 19.01
C GLN A 177 26.03 22.80 19.70
N GLU A 178 26.08 21.48 19.87
CA GLU A 178 27.38 20.78 19.96
C GLU A 178 27.43 19.42 19.25
N ASN A 179 26.31 18.70 19.07
CA ASN A 179 26.38 17.29 18.61
C ASN A 179 25.27 16.81 17.63
N TRP A 180 24.35 17.67 17.19
CA TRP A 180 23.15 17.25 16.44
C TRP A 180 22.94 18.10 15.17
N LYS A 181 22.23 17.56 14.18
CA LYS A 181 21.84 18.33 12.99
C LYS A 181 20.68 19.26 13.37
N ASP A 182 20.95 20.57 13.42
CA ASP A 182 19.90 21.59 13.50
C ASP A 182 19.04 21.52 12.23
N ASN A 183 17.73 21.37 12.39
CA ASN A 183 16.74 21.32 11.30
C ASN A 183 16.90 20.09 10.37
N PRO A 184 16.58 18.87 10.85
CA PRO A 184 16.47 17.73 9.95
C PRO A 184 15.44 18.02 8.86
N THR A 185 15.70 17.55 7.65
CA THR A 185 14.80 17.74 6.52
C THR A 185 13.94 16.48 6.35
N PRO A 186 12.81 16.57 5.63
CA PRO A 186 12.01 15.41 5.23
C PRO A 186 12.85 14.29 4.58
N GLN A 187 13.88 14.67 3.82
CA GLN A 187 14.83 13.72 3.23
C GLN A 187 15.64 12.94 4.27
N ASP A 188 16.01 13.56 5.40
CA ASP A 188 16.74 12.89 6.47
C ASP A 188 15.86 11.83 7.14
N PHE A 189 14.58 12.11 7.36
CA PHE A 189 13.64 11.12 7.92
C PHE A 189 13.39 9.94 6.99
N ARG A 190 13.33 10.18 5.67
CA ARG A 190 13.31 9.10 4.67
C ARG A 190 14.59 8.25 4.68
N LYS A 191 15.76 8.82 4.97
CA LYS A 191 16.99 8.01 5.14
C LYS A 191 16.96 7.25 6.46
N TYR A 192 16.43 7.86 7.50
CA TYR A 192 16.34 7.25 8.82
C TYR A 192 15.35 6.08 8.84
N SER A 193 14.22 6.16 8.12
CA SER A 193 13.27 5.04 7.98
C SER A 193 13.97 3.78 7.45
N ALA A 194 14.91 3.92 6.52
CA ALA A 194 15.70 2.80 5.99
C ALA A 194 16.52 2.10 7.07
N LEU A 195 17.20 2.87 7.92
CA LEU A 195 17.97 2.34 9.03
C LEU A 195 17.06 1.60 10.02
N LEU A 196 15.93 2.21 10.39
CA LEU A 196 14.96 1.62 11.32
C LEU A 196 14.38 0.30 10.79
N ILE A 197 14.03 0.25 9.50
CA ILE A 197 13.51 -0.96 8.84
C ILE A 197 14.54 -2.08 8.86
N ASN A 198 15.80 -1.77 8.55
CA ASN A 198 16.88 -2.74 8.63
C ASN A 198 17.11 -3.24 10.06
N MET A 199 17.04 -2.36 11.07
CA MET A 199 17.16 -2.76 12.47
C MET A 199 16.02 -3.69 12.89
N ALA A 200 14.76 -3.35 12.61
CA ALA A 200 13.64 -4.21 12.97
C ALA A 200 13.72 -5.59 12.30
N TYR A 201 14.18 -5.64 11.05
CA TYR A 201 14.44 -6.91 10.38
C TYR A 201 15.56 -7.72 11.07
N LEU A 202 16.67 -7.08 11.43
CA LEU A 202 17.76 -7.72 12.17
C LEU A 202 17.25 -8.33 13.50
N TYR A 203 16.53 -7.55 14.30
CA TYR A 203 16.03 -8.01 15.60
C TYR A 203 14.93 -9.08 15.51
N SER A 204 13.99 -8.95 14.56
CA SER A 204 12.99 -10.01 14.31
C SER A 204 13.61 -11.29 13.76
N SER A 205 14.77 -11.20 13.10
CA SER A 205 15.54 -12.37 12.67
C SER A 205 16.31 -13.04 13.82
N ALA A 206 16.78 -12.25 14.80
CA ALA A 206 17.56 -12.73 15.94
C ALA A 206 16.69 -13.40 17.02
N THR A 207 15.41 -13.06 17.13
CA THR A 207 14.44 -13.74 18.03
C THR A 207 14.15 -15.20 17.63
N ASN A 208 14.73 -15.68 16.52
CA ASN A 208 14.74 -17.09 16.11
C ASN A 208 16.06 -17.82 16.43
N MET A 209 16.96 -17.24 17.23
CA MET A 209 18.10 -18.00 17.77
C MET A 209 17.64 -18.81 19.00
N PRO A 210 17.97 -20.12 19.04
CA PRO A 210 17.60 -21.01 20.14
C PRO A 210 18.20 -20.61 21.49
#